data_AF-A0A7R9MWB6-F1
#
_entry.id   AF-A0A7R9MWB6-F1
#
_cell.length_a   1.000
_cell.length_b   1.000
_cell.length_c   1.000
_cell.angle_alpha   90.00
_cell.angle_beta   90.00
_cell.angle_gamma   90.00
#
_symmetry.space_group_name_H-M   'P 1'
#
loop_
_entity.id
_entity.type
_entity.pdbx_description
1 polymer ?
#
loop_
_entity_poly.entity_id
_entity_poly.type
_entity_poly.pdbx_seq_one_letter_code
_entity_poly.pdbx_strand_id
1 'polypeptide(L)'
;KYLKANNWRKLVPLRLVCKYWRSNIDAYLASRHGFQYTGRVAKGSPPPVMNYYEFNAMLSFYPNMRQLIVKNFTVSDHLVAILRQNVPKLERISLYGCRNLSWKGITILAVRFPQLKFIDVSNCELDENRLSILVENLQNLKIMNAINPGREVTGQ
;
A
#
# COMPACT_ATOMS: atom_id res chain seq x y z
N LYS A 1 6.27 -13.79 -7.30
CA LYS A 1 7.70 -13.60 -7.68
C LYS A 1 8.22 -12.13 -7.61
N TYR A 2 7.41 -11.11 -7.29
CA TYR A 2 7.81 -9.69 -7.44
C TYR A 2 8.15 -8.91 -6.15
N LEU A 3 7.95 -9.49 -4.97
CA LEU A 3 8.30 -8.85 -3.69
C LEU A 3 9.63 -9.42 -3.21
N LYS A 4 10.75 -8.84 -3.64
CA LYS A 4 12.06 -9.17 -3.03
C LYS A 4 12.28 -8.32 -1.78
N ALA A 5 13.12 -8.80 -0.86
CA ALA A 5 13.55 -8.04 0.31
C ALA A 5 14.02 -6.63 -0.11
N ASN A 6 13.49 -5.64 0.59
CA ASN A 6 13.63 -4.25 0.24
C ASN A 6 14.70 -3.57 1.11
N ASN A 7 15.76 -3.10 0.46
CA ASN A 7 16.96 -2.57 1.10
C ASN A 7 17.14 -1.05 0.87
N TRP A 8 16.10 -0.30 0.51
CA TRP A 8 16.25 1.14 0.19
C TRP A 8 16.94 1.94 1.30
N ARG A 9 16.63 1.68 2.57
CA ARG A 9 17.30 2.31 3.72
C ARG A 9 18.82 2.08 3.73
N LYS A 10 19.29 0.94 3.21
CA LYS A 10 20.72 0.62 3.08
C LYS A 10 21.33 1.17 1.80
N LEU A 11 20.55 1.24 0.71
CA LEU A 11 21.03 1.65 -0.60
C LEU A 11 21.07 3.18 -0.76
N VAL A 12 20.07 3.90 -0.26
CA VAL A 12 19.96 5.36 -0.44
C VAL A 12 21.18 6.12 0.12
N PRO A 13 21.73 5.79 1.30
CA PRO A 13 22.95 6.46 1.78
C PRO A 13 24.16 6.28 0.85
N LEU A 14 24.25 5.15 0.14
CA LEU A 14 25.36 4.85 -0.77
C LEU A 14 25.35 5.73 -2.03
N ARG A 15 24.25 6.45 -2.30
CA ARG A 15 24.18 7.50 -3.33
C ARG A 15 25.10 8.69 -3.04
N LEU A 16 25.64 8.79 -1.82
CA LEU A 16 26.60 9.83 -1.43
C LEU A 16 28.05 9.47 -1.75
N VAL A 17 28.35 8.21 -2.09
CA VAL A 17 29.71 7.75 -2.37
C VAL A 17 30.30 8.42 -3.61
N CYS A 18 29.63 8.31 -4.76
CA CYS A 18 30.00 9.05 -5.97
C CYS A 18 28.84 9.10 -6.99
N LYS A 19 29.01 9.88 -8.07
CA LYS A 19 28.00 10.03 -9.13
C LYS A 19 27.61 8.69 -9.79
N TYR A 20 28.58 7.78 -9.97
CA TYR A 20 28.35 6.47 -10.56
C TYR A 20 27.46 5.59 -9.67
N TRP A 21 27.77 5.53 -8.37
CA TRP A 21 26.94 4.83 -7.38
C TRP A 21 25.51 5.38 -7.32
N ARG A 22 25.38 6.72 -7.29
CA ARG A 22 24.06 7.38 -7.30
C ARG A 22 23.22 6.94 -8.51
N SER A 23 23.78 7.03 -9.71
CA SER A 23 23.09 6.66 -10.94
C SER A 23 22.65 5.19 -10.94
N ASN A 24 23.55 4.28 -10.55
CA ASN A 24 23.24 2.85 -10.51
C ASN A 24 22.18 2.50 -9.47
N ILE A 25 22.22 3.13 -8.30
CA ILE A 25 21.21 2.94 -7.25
C ILE A 25 19.86 3.47 -7.71
N ASP A 26 19.83 4.67 -8.30
CA ASP A 26 18.58 5.28 -8.79
C ASP A 26 17.96 4.43 -9.90
N ALA A 27 18.77 3.94 -10.85
CA ALA A 27 18.33 3.02 -11.89
C ALA A 27 17.82 1.69 -11.31
N TYR A 28 18.55 1.11 -10.33
CA TYR A 28 18.14 -0.11 -9.65
C TYR A 28 16.79 0.06 -8.95
N LEU A 29 16.61 1.12 -8.16
CA LEU A 29 15.37 1.40 -7.43
C LEU A 29 14.22 1.68 -8.41
N ALA A 30 14.45 2.47 -9.46
CA ALA A 30 13.45 2.78 -10.48
C ALA A 30 13.01 1.56 -11.31
N SER A 31 13.84 0.51 -11.41
CA SER A 31 13.48 -0.77 -12.06
C SER A 31 12.53 -1.63 -11.23
N ARG A 32 12.32 -1.29 -9.95
CA ARG A 32 11.50 -2.09 -9.04
C ARG A 32 10.01 -1.81 -9.25
N HIS A 33 9.26 -2.86 -9.52
CA HIS A 33 7.81 -2.76 -9.71
C HIS A 33 6.99 -3.16 -8.47
N GLY A 34 7.64 -3.67 -7.42
CA GLY A 34 6.98 -4.22 -6.24
C GLY A 34 7.67 -3.81 -4.93
N PHE A 35 6.89 -3.41 -3.94
CA PHE A 35 7.38 -3.01 -2.61
C PHE A 35 6.46 -3.51 -1.49
N GLN A 36 7.06 -3.86 -0.35
CA GLN A 36 6.33 -4.17 0.88
C GLN A 36 6.81 -3.27 2.03
N TYR A 37 5.84 -2.66 2.71
CA TYR A 37 5.97 -1.84 3.90
C TYR A 37 5.15 -2.47 5.02
N THR A 38 5.79 -2.92 6.10
CA THR A 38 5.11 -3.67 7.16
C THR A 38 5.38 -3.05 8.52
N GLY A 39 4.31 -2.71 9.23
CA GLY A 39 4.36 -2.28 10.62
C GLY A 39 4.62 -3.49 11.51
N ARG A 40 5.61 -3.38 12.40
CA ARG A 40 5.86 -4.40 13.42
C ARG A 40 4.80 -4.24 14.50
N VAL A 41 4.00 -5.28 14.72
CA VAL A 41 2.93 -5.31 15.71
C VAL A 41 3.30 -6.29 16.81
N ALA A 42 3.33 -5.81 18.06
CA ALA A 42 3.40 -6.68 19.21
C ALA A 42 2.05 -7.36 19.43
N LYS A 43 2.04 -8.62 19.90
CA LYS A 43 0.80 -9.38 20.11
C LYS A 43 -0.12 -8.59 21.06
N GLY A 44 -1.36 -8.34 20.63
CA GLY A 44 -2.37 -7.61 21.41
C GLY A 44 -2.23 -6.08 21.36
N SER A 45 -1.21 -5.52 20.71
CA SER A 45 -1.08 -4.07 20.52
C SER A 45 -1.72 -3.60 19.22
N PRO A 46 -2.23 -2.35 19.16
CA PRO A 46 -2.69 -1.78 17.91
C PRO A 46 -1.53 -1.64 16.91
N PRO A 47 -1.81 -1.67 15.59
CA PRO A 47 -0.84 -1.35 14.57
C PRO A 47 -0.20 0.04 14.76
N PRO A 48 1.12 0.20 14.55
CA PRO A 48 1.76 1.50 14.66
C PRO A 48 1.19 2.50 13.66
N VAL A 49 1.18 3.78 14.01
CA VAL A 49 0.81 4.85 13.08
C VAL A 49 1.87 4.95 11.98
N MET A 50 1.42 5.07 10.73
CA MET A 50 2.33 5.24 9.59
C MET A 50 3.11 6.56 9.70
N ASN A 51 4.44 6.47 9.64
CA ASN A 51 5.27 7.64 9.40
C ASN A 51 5.16 8.06 7.92
N TYR A 52 4.28 9.02 7.64
CA TYR A 52 4.02 9.49 6.29
C TYR A 52 5.21 10.22 5.64
N TYR A 53 6.06 10.88 6.43
CA TYR A 53 7.26 11.53 5.91
C TYR A 53 8.22 10.49 5.33
N GLU A 54 8.52 9.45 6.13
CA GLU A 54 9.39 8.37 5.69
C GLU A 54 8.77 7.58 4.53
N PHE A 55 7.47 7.29 4.62
CA PHE A 55 6.76 6.56 3.58
C PHE A 55 6.76 7.34 2.24
N ASN A 56 6.53 8.65 2.27
CA ASN A 56 6.60 9.50 1.09
C ASN A 56 8.01 9.54 0.49
N ALA A 57 9.04 9.75 1.34
CA ALA A 57 10.43 9.72 0.89
C ALA A 57 10.79 8.38 0.24
N MET A 58 10.36 7.26 0.85
CA MET A 58 10.55 5.92 0.30
C MET A 58 9.93 5.79 -1.10
N LEU A 59 8.67 6.19 -1.27
CA LEU A 59 7.97 6.05 -2.56
C LEU A 59 8.62 6.86 -3.68
N SER A 60 9.24 7.99 -3.35
CA SER A 60 9.92 8.84 -4.34
C SER A 60 11.06 8.13 -5.09
N PHE A 61 11.62 7.06 -4.51
CA PHE A 61 12.65 6.24 -5.14
C PHE A 61 12.10 5.17 -6.11
N TYR A 62 10.77 4.99 -6.17
CA TYR A 62 10.11 3.92 -6.91
C TYR A 62 9.05 4.43 -7.90
N PRO A 63 9.41 5.33 -8.84
CA PRO A 63 8.43 6.00 -9.72
C PRO A 63 7.66 5.06 -10.66
N ASN A 64 8.18 3.86 -10.92
CA ASN A 64 7.56 2.85 -11.79
C ASN A 64 6.91 1.69 -11.01
N MET A 65 6.62 1.90 -9.72
CA MET A 65 5.98 0.88 -8.90
C MET A 65 4.58 0.56 -9.42
N ARG A 66 4.26 -0.74 -9.46
CA ARG A 66 2.97 -1.28 -9.89
C ARG A 66 2.29 -2.10 -8.80
N GLN A 67 3.05 -2.58 -7.81
CA GLN A 67 2.54 -3.40 -6.72
C GLN A 67 3.05 -2.88 -5.38
N LEU A 68 2.13 -2.53 -4.49
CA LEU A 68 2.46 -2.09 -3.14
C LEU A 68 1.71 -2.92 -2.12
N ILE A 69 2.43 -3.41 -1.12
CA ILE A 69 1.86 -4.02 0.07
C ILE A 69 2.16 -3.12 1.26
N VAL A 70 1.13 -2.56 1.86
CA VAL A 70 1.16 -1.92 3.18
C VAL A 70 0.47 -2.87 4.15
N LYS A 71 1.16 -3.29 5.19
CA LYS A 71 0.65 -4.25 6.18
C LYS A 71 0.71 -3.68 7.57
N ASN A 72 -0.38 -3.87 8.32
CA ASN A 72 -0.43 -3.64 9.76
C ASN A 72 0.04 -2.23 10.15
N PHE A 73 -0.57 -1.20 9.57
CA PHE A 73 -0.40 0.19 9.99
C PHE A 73 -1.74 0.83 10.33
N THR A 74 -1.74 1.75 11.29
CA THR A 74 -2.82 2.74 11.41
C THR A 74 -2.55 3.84 10.37
N VAL A 75 -3.49 4.03 9.45
CA VAL A 75 -3.39 4.98 8.33
C VAL A 75 -4.58 5.94 8.34
N SER A 76 -4.53 6.98 7.53
CA SER A 76 -5.63 7.87 7.19
C SER A 76 -5.78 7.97 5.67
N ASP A 77 -6.88 8.58 5.23
CA ASP A 77 -7.15 8.83 3.81
C ASP A 77 -6.08 9.69 3.12
N HIS A 78 -5.22 10.39 3.88
CA HIS A 78 -4.05 11.09 3.35
C HIS A 78 -3.09 10.16 2.60
N LEU A 79 -3.08 8.87 2.94
CA LEU A 79 -2.36 7.83 2.20
C LEU A 79 -2.63 7.89 0.69
N VAL A 80 -3.88 8.11 0.30
CA VAL A 80 -4.29 8.10 -1.11
C VAL A 80 -3.64 9.24 -1.90
N ALA A 81 -3.50 10.41 -1.28
CA ALA A 81 -2.84 11.57 -1.89
C ALA A 81 -1.34 11.29 -2.12
N ILE A 82 -0.66 10.76 -1.11
CA ILE A 82 0.77 10.39 -1.19
C ILE A 82 1.00 9.33 -2.26
N LEU A 83 0.16 8.29 -2.31
CA LEU A 83 0.26 7.26 -3.34
C LEU A 83 0.07 7.85 -4.73
N ARG A 84 -0.92 8.75 -4.92
CA ARG A 84 -1.21 9.32 -6.23
C ARG A 84 -0.08 10.20 -6.74
N GLN A 85 0.58 10.93 -5.84
CA GLN A 85 1.71 11.80 -6.17
C GLN A 85 2.94 11.01 -6.61
N ASN A 86 3.25 9.88 -5.95
CA ASN A 86 4.52 9.18 -6.16
C ASN A 86 4.40 7.99 -7.12
N VAL A 87 3.29 7.26 -7.10
CA VAL A 87 3.15 5.96 -7.79
C VAL A 87 1.85 5.86 -8.60
N PRO A 88 1.61 6.77 -9.56
CA PRO A 88 0.33 6.88 -10.27
C PRO A 88 -0.03 5.68 -11.18
N LYS A 89 0.93 4.76 -11.43
CA LYS A 89 0.79 3.56 -12.26
C LYS A 89 0.51 2.30 -11.43
N LEU A 90 0.05 2.45 -10.19
CA LEU A 90 -0.23 1.32 -9.31
C LEU A 90 -1.30 0.40 -9.91
N GLU A 91 -1.00 -0.89 -9.99
CA GLU A 91 -1.89 -1.93 -10.51
C GLU A 91 -2.43 -2.85 -9.41
N ARG A 92 -1.69 -3.00 -8.31
CA ARG A 92 -2.09 -3.84 -7.17
C ARG A 92 -1.73 -3.14 -5.87
N ILE A 93 -2.69 -3.07 -4.95
CA ILE A 93 -2.45 -2.65 -3.58
C ILE A 93 -2.99 -3.68 -2.59
N SER A 94 -2.22 -3.96 -1.55
CA SER A 94 -2.69 -4.64 -0.35
C SER A 94 -2.54 -3.68 0.81
N LEU A 95 -3.62 -3.51 1.57
CA LEU A 95 -3.71 -2.76 2.82
C LEU A 95 -3.99 -3.71 4.00
N TYR A 96 -3.71 -5.01 3.84
CA TYR A 96 -3.98 -6.04 4.84
C TYR A 96 -3.65 -5.61 6.28
N GLY A 97 -4.62 -5.77 7.17
CA GLY A 97 -4.45 -5.44 8.60
C GLY A 97 -4.26 -3.95 8.90
N CYS A 98 -4.43 -3.06 7.91
CA CYS A 98 -4.41 -1.62 8.17
C CYS A 98 -5.72 -1.18 8.83
N ARG A 99 -5.62 -0.14 9.66
CA ARG A 99 -6.78 0.43 10.38
C ARG A 99 -6.95 1.90 10.03
N ASN A 100 -8.16 2.42 10.27
CA ASN A 100 -8.51 3.85 10.14
C ASN A 100 -8.48 4.43 8.71
N LEU A 101 -8.38 3.57 7.68
CA LEU A 101 -8.71 3.99 6.30
C LEU A 101 -10.23 3.96 6.12
N SER A 102 -10.83 5.05 5.63
CA SER A 102 -12.27 5.10 5.44
C SER A 102 -12.71 4.48 4.12
N TRP A 103 -14.00 4.16 4.00
CA TRP A 103 -14.62 3.79 2.73
C TRP A 103 -14.43 4.86 1.65
N LYS A 104 -14.52 6.14 2.02
CA LYS A 104 -14.27 7.25 1.09
C LYS A 104 -12.83 7.21 0.59
N GLY A 105 -11.86 6.95 1.46
CA GLY A 105 -10.47 6.75 1.10
C GLY A 105 -10.28 5.61 0.10
N ILE A 106 -10.92 4.47 0.32
CA ILE A 106 -10.86 3.31 -0.58
C ILE A 106 -11.50 3.61 -1.93
N THR A 107 -12.68 4.26 -1.96
CA THR A 107 -13.32 4.69 -3.21
C THR A 107 -12.42 5.64 -4.00
N ILE A 108 -11.86 6.66 -3.34
CA ILE A 108 -10.94 7.59 -3.99
C ILE A 108 -9.71 6.85 -4.51
N LEU A 109 -9.16 5.91 -3.73
CA LEU A 109 -8.03 5.10 -4.17
C LEU A 109 -8.35 4.30 -5.43
N ALA A 110 -9.55 3.74 -5.52
CA ALA A 110 -9.90 2.93 -6.67
C ALA A 110 -10.28 3.77 -7.91
N VAL A 111 -10.84 4.96 -7.73
CA VAL A 111 -11.15 5.91 -8.82
C VAL A 111 -9.89 6.63 -9.34
N ARG A 112 -8.96 7.00 -8.46
CA ARG A 112 -7.78 7.83 -8.82
C ARG A 112 -6.65 7.03 -9.47
N PHE A 113 -6.75 5.71 -9.53
CA PHE A 113 -5.76 4.82 -10.11
C PHE A 113 -6.38 3.98 -11.23
N PRO A 114 -6.39 4.48 -12.48
CA PRO A 114 -7.10 3.84 -13.59
C PRO A 114 -6.52 2.47 -13.99
N GLN A 115 -5.28 2.16 -13.60
CA GLN A 115 -4.63 0.88 -13.87
C GLN A 115 -4.78 -0.12 -12.73
N LEU A 116 -5.46 0.25 -11.64
CA LEU A 116 -5.60 -0.57 -10.45
C LEU A 116 -6.56 -1.73 -10.73
N LYS A 117 -6.02 -2.94 -10.63
CA LYS A 117 -6.72 -4.20 -10.93
C LYS A 117 -7.03 -5.00 -9.66
N PHE A 118 -6.32 -4.74 -8.57
CA PHE A 118 -6.39 -5.52 -7.35
C PHE A 118 -6.30 -4.63 -6.11
N ILE A 119 -7.25 -4.80 -5.20
CA ILE A 119 -7.24 -4.21 -3.85
C ILE A 119 -7.46 -5.35 -2.84
N ASP A 120 -6.60 -5.42 -1.84
CA ASP A 120 -6.80 -6.28 -0.66
C ASP A 120 -6.93 -5.41 0.58
N VAL A 121 -8.08 -5.49 1.24
CA VAL A 121 -8.40 -4.83 2.52
C VAL A 121 -8.77 -5.88 3.59
N SER A 122 -8.29 -7.10 3.44
CA SER A 122 -8.54 -8.17 4.41
C SER A 122 -7.97 -7.78 5.78
N ASN A 123 -8.68 -8.18 6.83
CA ASN A 123 -8.33 -7.87 8.22
C ASN A 123 -8.26 -6.35 8.53
N CYS A 124 -8.88 -5.50 7.70
CA CYS A 124 -9.08 -4.09 8.01
C CYS A 124 -10.38 -3.90 8.79
N GLU A 125 -10.43 -2.85 9.63
CA GLU A 125 -11.63 -2.44 10.36
C GLU A 125 -12.52 -1.57 9.45
N LEU A 126 -13.20 -2.21 8.49
CA LEU A 126 -14.13 -1.55 7.57
C LEU A 126 -15.56 -2.02 7.83
N ASP A 127 -16.52 -1.11 7.72
CA ASP A 127 -17.95 -1.46 7.79
C ASP A 127 -18.35 -2.28 6.55
N GLU A 128 -18.65 -3.57 6.74
CA GLU A 128 -18.92 -4.54 5.67
C GLU A 128 -20.09 -4.13 4.77
N ASN A 129 -21.05 -3.35 5.28
CA ASN A 129 -22.26 -2.94 4.56
C ASN A 129 -22.02 -2.02 3.35
N ARG A 130 -20.79 -1.51 3.17
CA ARG A 130 -20.43 -0.62 2.05
C ARG A 130 -19.55 -1.27 0.99
N LEU A 131 -19.26 -2.58 1.13
CA LEU A 131 -18.50 -3.35 0.15
C LEU A 131 -19.21 -3.43 -1.21
N SER A 132 -20.52 -3.72 -1.21
CA SER A 132 -21.33 -3.86 -2.44
C SER A 132 -21.30 -2.59 -3.30
N ILE A 133 -21.51 -1.44 -2.66
CA ILE A 133 -21.49 -0.12 -3.31
C ILE A 133 -20.10 0.18 -3.91
N LEU A 134 -19.02 -0.26 -3.27
CA LEU A 134 -17.68 -0.08 -3.82
C LEU A 134 -17.50 -0.90 -5.10
N VAL A 135 -17.89 -2.18 -5.11
CA VAL A 135 -17.70 -3.08 -6.25
C VAL A 135 -18.45 -2.57 -7.49
N GLU A 136 -19.67 -2.05 -7.32
CA GLU A 136 -20.48 -1.50 -8.42
C GLU A 136 -19.86 -0.25 -9.07
N ASN A 137 -19.12 0.56 -8.30
CA ASN A 137 -18.53 1.81 -8.78
C ASN A 137 -17.14 1.64 -9.41
N LEU A 138 -16.54 0.45 -9.37
CA LEU A 138 -15.16 0.23 -9.78
C LEU A 138 -15.04 -0.63 -11.04
N GLN A 139 -15.26 0.01 -12.20
CA GLN A 139 -15.22 -0.65 -13.51
C GLN A 139 -13.86 -1.25 -13.89
N ASN A 140 -12.76 -0.83 -13.25
CA ASN A 140 -11.41 -1.29 -13.55
C ASN A 140 -10.87 -2.35 -12.55
N LEU A 141 -11.56 -2.53 -11.42
CA LEU A 141 -11.10 -3.46 -10.39
C LEU A 141 -11.50 -4.89 -10.76
N LYS A 142 -10.51 -5.77 -10.92
CA LYS A 142 -10.77 -7.17 -11.30
C LYS A 142 -10.99 -8.07 -10.10
N ILE A 143 -10.37 -7.75 -8.95
CA ILE A 143 -10.36 -8.60 -7.76
C ILE A 143 -10.31 -7.71 -6.51
N MET A 144 -11.21 -7.96 -5.56
CA MET A 144 -11.22 -7.35 -4.22
C MET A 144 -11.27 -8.44 -3.15
N ASN A 145 -10.38 -8.36 -2.14
CA ASN A 145 -10.42 -9.23 -0.96
C ASN A 145 -10.75 -8.42 0.30
N ALA A 146 -11.69 -8.89 1.12
CA ALA A 146 -12.14 -8.22 2.35
C ALA A 146 -12.43 -9.19 3.51
N ILE A 147 -11.66 -10.28 3.63
CA ILE A 147 -11.91 -11.31 4.64
C ILE A 147 -11.43 -10.84 6.02
N ASN A 148 -12.28 -10.92 7.04
CA ASN A 148 -11.88 -10.72 8.44
C ASN A 148 -12.05 -12.03 9.23
N PRO A 149 -10.97 -12.75 9.57
CA PRO A 149 -11.04 -14.07 10.19
C PRO A 149 -11.55 -14.06 11.66
N GLY A 150 -11.83 -12.88 12.24
CA GLY A 150 -12.31 -12.74 13.63
C GLY A 150 -13.83 -12.62 13.79
N ARG A 151 -14.60 -12.58 12.69
CA ARG A 151 -16.07 -12.71 12.73
C ARG A 151 -16.43 -14.07 12.17
N GLU A 152 -16.33 -15.11 13.00
CA GLU A 152 -17.24 -16.23 12.82
C GLU A 152 -18.64 -15.64 12.81
N VAL A 153 -19.39 -15.92 11.76
CA VAL A 153 -20.82 -15.71 11.74
C VAL A 153 -21.36 -16.61 12.86
N THR A 154 -21.49 -16.09 14.08
CA THR A 154 -22.34 -16.72 15.09
C THR A 154 -23.76 -16.57 14.59
N GLY A 155 -24.14 -17.47 13.68
CA GLY A 155 -25.53 -17.73 13.36
C GLY A 155 -26.20 -18.29 14.61
N GLN A 156 -26.93 -17.43 15.29
CA GLN A 156 -28.12 -17.79 16.06
C GLN A 156 -29.24 -16.86 15.61
#